data_AF-A0A068TVR7-F1
#
_entry.id   AF-A0A068TVR7-F1
#
_cell.length_a   1.000
_cell.length_b   1.000
_cell.length_c   1.000
_cell.angle_alpha   90.00
_cell.angle_beta   90.00
_cell.angle_gamma   90.00
#
_symmetry.space_group_name_H-M   'P 1'
#
loop_
_entity.id
_entity.type
_entity.pdbx_description
1 polymer ?
#
loop_
_entity_poly.entity_id
_entity_poly.type
_entity_poly.pdbx_seq_one_letter_code
_entity_poly.pdbx_strand_id
1 'polypeptide(L)'
;MPINNLYGQPVKVKLDNSPQVLALQCLAVLCASQDFDFFYFVQQWPGSYCDSKQGCCYPITGKPASDFSIHGLWPNYNDGSYPSNCDPQAQFNPSQISDLTSRMQKDWPSLSCPSSDGLSFWSHEWEKHGTCSESILDQHDYFASALLLKRQSNLLQILKNAGIQPNGQYYSLDGIKAAIRGGIGHTPYIECNVDPSGNSQLYQIYVCVDTSGSNLIECPVLPRGTCGSRIEFPSF
;
A
#
# COMPACT_ATOMS: atom_id res chain seq x y z
N MET A 1 -10.06 5.54 77.54
CA MET A 1 -11.40 5.62 78.16
C MET A 1 -11.98 6.99 77.82
N PRO A 2 -13.29 7.13 77.49
CA PRO A 2 -14.35 6.18 77.73
C PRO A 2 -14.83 5.45 76.48
N ILE A 3 -15.30 4.26 76.78
CA ILE A 3 -16.05 3.34 75.93
C ILE A 3 -17.51 3.71 76.18
N ASN A 4 -18.33 3.89 75.15
CA ASN A 4 -19.78 3.86 75.33
C ASN A 4 -20.38 2.94 74.27
N ASN A 5 -20.96 1.87 74.79
CA ASN A 5 -21.63 0.77 74.12
C ASN A 5 -23.12 1.07 74.18
N LEU A 6 -23.83 1.16 73.05
CA LEU A 6 -25.30 1.15 73.06
C LEU A 6 -25.81 0.19 71.99
N TYR A 7 -26.56 -0.77 72.51
CA TYR A 7 -27.29 -1.84 71.86
C TYR A 7 -28.23 -1.32 70.75
N GLY A 8 -28.32 -2.10 69.68
CA GLY A 8 -29.15 -1.83 68.50
C GLY A 8 -30.66 -1.89 68.73
N GLN A 9 -31.37 -1.20 67.85
CA GLN A 9 -32.76 -1.49 67.49
C GLN A 9 -32.80 -2.02 66.06
N PRO A 10 -33.70 -2.97 65.73
CA PRO A 10 -33.84 -3.48 64.38
C PRO A 10 -34.47 -2.40 63.48
N VAL A 11 -33.71 -1.92 62.50
CA VAL A 11 -34.24 -1.08 61.42
C VAL A 11 -35.15 -1.95 60.56
N LYS A 12 -36.46 -1.70 60.58
CA LYS A 12 -37.37 -2.23 59.58
C LYS A 12 -37.01 -1.63 58.23
N VAL A 13 -36.35 -2.40 57.36
CA VAL A 13 -36.18 -2.05 55.95
C VAL A 13 -37.55 -2.10 55.30
N LYS A 14 -38.07 -0.93 54.92
CA LYS A 14 -39.23 -0.82 54.02
C LYS A 14 -38.73 -1.27 52.64
N LEU A 15 -39.23 -2.40 52.15
CA LEU A 15 -39.02 -2.81 50.76
C LEU A 15 -39.83 -1.83 49.89
N ASP A 16 -39.11 -0.85 49.32
CA ASP A 16 -39.64 0.03 48.29
C ASP A 16 -39.62 -0.75 46.97
N ASN A 17 -40.79 -1.22 46.53
CA ASN A 17 -40.98 -1.90 45.24
C ASN A 17 -41.00 -0.89 44.09
N SER A 18 -39.94 -0.10 43.99
CA SER A 18 -39.67 0.72 42.81
C SER A 18 -38.92 -0.15 41.80
N PRO A 19 -39.42 -0.34 40.58
CA PRO A 19 -38.71 -1.12 39.57
C PRO A 19 -37.40 -0.40 39.23
N GLN A 20 -36.28 -0.94 39.72
CA GLN A 20 -34.97 -0.52 39.26
C GLN A 20 -34.84 -0.93 37.80
N VAL A 21 -35.01 0.05 36.91
CA VAL A 21 -34.63 -0.09 35.51
C VAL A 21 -33.10 -0.13 35.49
N LEU A 22 -32.54 -1.34 35.55
CA LEU A 22 -31.16 -1.57 35.14
C LEU A 22 -31.08 -1.25 33.65
N ALA A 23 -30.70 -0.02 33.32
CA ALA A 23 -30.31 0.32 31.96
C ALA A 23 -29.02 -0.42 31.65
N LEU A 24 -29.15 -1.58 31.00
CA LEU A 24 -28.03 -2.30 30.41
C LEU A 24 -27.47 -1.40 29.30
N GLN A 25 -26.45 -0.61 29.62
CA GLN A 25 -25.69 0.10 28.60
C GLN A 25 -24.93 -0.95 27.78
N CYS A 26 -25.56 -1.44 26.72
CA CYS A 26 -24.84 -2.08 25.63
C CYS A 26 -23.91 -1.03 25.03
N LEU A 27 -22.64 -1.07 25.42
CA LEU A 27 -21.56 -0.55 24.58
C LEU A 27 -21.61 -1.39 23.30
N ALA A 28 -22.36 -0.91 22.31
CA ALA A 28 -22.21 -1.35 20.95
C ALA A 28 -20.79 -0.93 20.55
N VAL A 29 -19.84 -1.85 20.68
CA VAL A 29 -18.59 -1.75 19.95
C VAL A 29 -19.01 -1.79 18.49
N LEU A 30 -19.10 -0.61 17.87
CA LEU A 30 -19.05 -0.48 16.43
C LEU A 30 -17.71 -1.09 16.04
N CYS A 31 -17.72 -2.39 15.76
CA CYS A 31 -16.67 -3.00 14.98
C CYS A 31 -16.82 -2.31 13.62
N ALA A 32 -16.09 -1.21 13.42
CA ALA A 32 -15.80 -0.77 12.08
C ALA A 32 -15.15 -1.99 11.43
N SER A 33 -15.90 -2.69 10.59
CA SER A 33 -15.31 -3.68 9.70
C SER A 33 -14.22 -2.92 8.95
N GLN A 34 -12.96 -3.31 9.09
CA GLN A 34 -11.96 -2.77 8.17
C GLN A 34 -12.41 -3.15 6.76
N ASP A 35 -12.47 -2.16 5.88
CA ASP A 35 -12.95 -2.35 4.50
C ASP A 35 -11.95 -3.15 3.64
N PHE A 36 -10.79 -3.52 4.20
CA PHE A 36 -9.73 -4.32 3.60
C PHE A 36 -8.76 -4.86 4.67
N ASP A 37 -7.92 -5.85 4.32
CA ASP A 37 -7.06 -6.57 5.26
C ASP A 37 -5.58 -6.13 5.24
N PHE A 38 -5.08 -5.67 4.10
CA PHE A 38 -3.72 -5.17 3.92
C PHE A 38 -3.62 -4.36 2.60
N PHE A 39 -2.50 -3.68 2.35
CA PHE A 39 -2.22 -3.13 1.03
C PHE A 39 -1.15 -3.92 0.29
N TYR A 40 -1.30 -4.05 -1.03
CA TYR A 40 -0.13 -4.17 -1.90
C TYR A 40 0.43 -2.79 -2.21
N PHE A 41 1.67 -2.53 -1.80
CA PHE A 41 2.45 -1.43 -2.33
C PHE A 41 3.24 -1.92 -3.55
N VAL A 42 2.89 -1.38 -4.72
CA VAL A 42 3.38 -1.85 -6.01
C VAL A 42 4.28 -0.80 -6.64
N GLN A 43 5.49 -1.24 -6.99
CA GLN A 43 6.47 -0.43 -7.70
C GLN A 43 6.79 -1.06 -9.05
N GLN A 44 7.01 -0.25 -10.08
CA GLN A 44 7.32 -0.70 -11.43
C GLN A 44 8.71 -0.25 -11.89
N TRP A 45 9.35 -1.05 -12.72
CA TRP A 45 10.58 -0.69 -13.39
C TRP A 45 10.28 0.02 -14.72
N PRO A 46 10.67 1.30 -14.90
CA PRO A 46 10.36 2.04 -16.12
C PRO A 46 11.00 1.45 -17.38
N GLY A 47 12.16 0.78 -17.27
CA GLY A 47 12.80 0.08 -18.39
C GLY A 47 11.86 -0.97 -18.99
N SER A 48 11.34 -1.87 -18.15
CA SER A 48 10.44 -2.95 -18.58
C SER A 48 9.05 -2.48 -18.99
N TYR A 49 8.61 -1.30 -18.53
CA TYR A 49 7.39 -0.68 -19.07
C TYR A 49 7.63 -0.18 -20.50
N CYS A 50 8.72 0.57 -20.69
CA CYS A 50 9.01 1.30 -21.92
C CYS A 50 9.55 0.43 -23.06
N ASP A 51 10.22 -0.67 -22.76
CA ASP A 51 10.69 -1.59 -23.78
C ASP A 51 9.62 -2.58 -24.25
N SER A 52 8.43 -2.61 -23.64
CA SER A 52 7.31 -3.45 -24.10
C SER A 52 6.84 -3.10 -25.52
N LYS A 53 6.07 -3.99 -26.16
CA LYS A 53 5.54 -3.79 -27.52
C LYS A 53 4.70 -2.51 -27.67
N GLN A 54 4.10 -2.05 -26.58
CA GLN A 54 3.27 -0.84 -26.55
C GLN A 54 4.11 0.43 -26.58
N GLY A 55 5.38 0.38 -26.17
CA GLY A 55 6.21 1.55 -25.94
C GLY A 55 5.70 2.43 -24.79
N CYS A 56 6.33 3.59 -24.60
CA CYS A 56 5.94 4.54 -23.57
C CYS A 56 6.16 5.98 -24.01
N CYS A 57 5.60 6.90 -23.24
CA CYS A 57 5.86 8.32 -23.34
C CYS A 57 6.43 8.82 -22.02
N TYR A 58 7.49 9.62 -22.08
CA TYR A 58 7.98 10.27 -20.86
C TYR A 58 7.00 11.35 -20.39
N PRO A 59 6.91 11.62 -19.07
CA PRO A 59 6.17 12.75 -18.54
C PRO A 59 6.60 14.07 -19.18
N ILE A 60 5.75 15.10 -19.07
CA ILE A 60 6.10 16.45 -19.52
C ILE A 60 7.31 17.04 -18.78
N THR A 61 7.65 16.49 -17.61
CA THR A 61 8.83 16.84 -16.82
C THR A 61 10.13 16.19 -17.35
N GLY A 62 10.05 15.39 -18.42
CA GLY A 62 11.17 14.71 -19.05
C GLY A 62 11.33 13.25 -18.63
N LYS A 63 12.42 12.62 -19.08
CA LYS A 63 12.74 11.23 -18.76
C LYS A 63 12.88 11.05 -17.24
N PRO A 64 12.12 10.12 -16.61
CA PRO A 64 12.29 9.83 -15.19
C PRO A 64 13.69 9.31 -14.87
N ALA A 65 14.08 9.38 -13.59
CA ALA A 65 15.29 8.72 -13.14
C ALA A 65 15.21 7.20 -13.38
N SER A 66 16.36 6.56 -13.63
CA SER A 66 16.46 5.09 -13.71
C SER A 66 16.40 4.47 -12.32
N ASP A 67 15.22 4.56 -11.72
CA ASP A 67 14.81 3.97 -10.44
C ASP A 67 13.39 3.38 -10.59
N PHE A 68 13.02 2.49 -9.68
CA PHE A 68 11.62 2.04 -9.59
C PHE A 68 10.74 3.26 -9.35
N SER A 69 9.56 3.28 -9.96
CA SER A 69 8.50 4.24 -9.69
C SER A 69 7.33 3.55 -8.97
N ILE A 70 6.54 4.33 -8.25
CA ILE A 70 5.29 3.84 -7.67
C ILE A 70 4.31 3.54 -8.82
N HIS A 71 3.65 2.39 -8.75
CA HIS A 71 2.44 2.11 -9.51
C HIS A 71 1.21 2.45 -8.65
N GLY A 72 1.13 1.89 -7.45
CA GLY A 72 0.07 2.22 -6.51
C GLY A 72 0.13 1.56 -5.15
N LEU A 73 -0.84 1.91 -4.31
CA LEU A 73 -1.03 1.39 -2.96
C LEU A 73 -2.45 0.82 -2.88
N TRP A 74 -2.60 -0.50 -2.95
CA TRP A 74 -3.88 -1.12 -3.26
C TRP A 74 -4.43 -1.91 -2.07
N PRO A 75 -5.53 -1.46 -1.45
CA PRO A 75 -6.29 -2.26 -0.50
C PRO A 75 -6.60 -3.66 -1.05
N ASN A 76 -6.47 -4.68 -0.22
CA ASN A 76 -6.64 -6.07 -0.61
C ASN A 76 -7.20 -6.92 0.54
N TYR A 77 -7.81 -8.05 0.21
CA TYR A 77 -8.33 -9.01 1.17
C TYR A 77 -7.43 -10.25 1.27
N ASN A 78 -7.47 -10.91 2.42
CA ASN A 78 -6.68 -12.12 2.69
C ASN A 78 -7.02 -13.30 1.77
N ASP A 79 -8.17 -13.28 1.10
CA ASP A 79 -8.58 -14.28 0.11
C ASP A 79 -8.04 -14.01 -1.31
N GLY A 80 -7.36 -12.88 -1.51
CA GLY A 80 -6.77 -12.43 -2.77
C GLY A 80 -7.73 -11.65 -3.67
N SER A 81 -8.99 -11.45 -3.27
CA SER A 81 -9.87 -10.45 -3.87
C SER A 81 -9.54 -9.05 -3.34
N TYR A 82 -10.10 -8.00 -3.94
CA TYR A 82 -9.82 -6.62 -3.51
C TYR A 82 -11.03 -5.71 -3.71
N PRO A 83 -11.20 -4.69 -2.85
CA PRO A 83 -12.21 -3.65 -3.07
C PRO A 83 -11.73 -2.67 -4.15
N SER A 84 -12.66 -2.09 -4.91
CA SER A 84 -12.34 -1.08 -5.93
C SER A 84 -13.49 -0.11 -6.14
N ASN A 85 -13.16 1.16 -6.46
CA ASN A 85 -14.13 2.22 -6.75
C ASN A 85 -15.16 2.41 -5.62
N CYS A 86 -14.67 2.51 -4.38
CA CYS A 86 -15.48 2.39 -3.17
C CYS A 86 -16.35 3.60 -2.87
N ASP A 87 -15.88 4.81 -3.22
CA ASP A 87 -16.67 6.03 -3.08
C ASP A 87 -16.65 6.88 -4.37
N PRO A 88 -17.74 6.85 -5.17
CA PRO A 88 -17.87 7.71 -6.35
C PRO A 88 -17.97 9.22 -6.06
N GLN A 89 -18.21 9.62 -4.81
CA GLN A 89 -18.27 11.03 -4.39
C GLN A 89 -16.91 11.58 -3.98
N ALA A 90 -15.98 10.71 -3.56
CA ALA A 90 -14.61 11.06 -3.20
C ALA A 90 -13.71 11.24 -4.43
N GLN A 91 -14.08 12.20 -5.30
CA GLN A 91 -13.30 12.49 -6.51
C GLN A 91 -11.91 13.05 -6.17
N PHE A 92 -10.94 12.72 -7.01
CA PHE A 92 -9.58 13.22 -6.86
C PHE A 92 -9.53 14.76 -6.93
N ASN A 93 -8.91 15.36 -5.91
CA ASN A 93 -8.72 16.80 -5.82
C ASN A 93 -7.23 17.18 -5.76
N PRO A 94 -6.62 17.67 -6.85
CA PRO A 94 -5.20 18.02 -6.90
C PRO A 94 -4.77 19.03 -5.83
N SER A 95 -5.68 19.91 -5.37
CA SER A 95 -5.33 20.91 -4.36
C SER A 95 -4.95 20.28 -3.01
N GLN A 96 -5.50 19.11 -2.69
CA GLN A 96 -5.22 18.38 -1.46
C GLN A 96 -3.82 17.75 -1.45
N ILE A 97 -3.11 17.69 -2.58
CA ILE A 97 -1.76 17.10 -2.68
C ILE A 97 -0.74 18.06 -3.30
N SER A 98 -1.04 19.36 -3.26
CA SER A 98 -0.20 20.39 -3.89
C SER A 98 1.24 20.41 -3.35
N ASP A 99 1.44 20.10 -2.06
CA ASP A 99 2.74 19.96 -1.40
C ASP A 99 3.47 18.65 -1.77
N LEU A 100 2.76 17.65 -2.28
CA LEU A 100 3.31 16.36 -2.70
C LEU A 100 3.69 16.33 -4.18
N THR A 101 3.11 17.22 -5.00
CA THR A 101 3.13 17.15 -6.47
C THR A 101 4.53 16.98 -7.05
N SER A 102 5.52 17.76 -6.60
CA SER A 102 6.90 17.64 -7.12
C SER A 102 7.53 16.27 -6.85
N ARG A 103 7.24 15.66 -5.69
CA ARG A 103 7.70 14.31 -5.36
C ARG A 103 6.93 13.27 -6.18
N MET A 104 5.64 13.45 -6.38
CA MET A 104 4.83 12.56 -7.21
C MET A 104 5.26 12.55 -8.67
N GLN A 105 5.59 13.72 -9.25
CA GLN A 105 6.14 13.79 -10.62
C GLN A 105 7.44 13.00 -10.79
N LYS A 106 8.25 12.91 -9.72
CA LYS A 106 9.52 12.21 -9.72
C LYS A 106 9.37 10.71 -9.44
N ASP A 107 8.63 10.37 -8.39
CA ASP A 107 8.60 9.03 -7.81
C ASP A 107 7.35 8.23 -8.21
N TRP A 108 6.32 8.88 -8.76
CA TRP A 108 5.08 8.28 -9.28
C TRP A 108 4.70 8.80 -10.69
N PRO A 109 5.63 8.85 -11.67
CA PRO A 109 5.35 9.34 -13.02
C PRO A 109 4.37 8.44 -13.78
N SER A 110 3.58 9.04 -14.69
CA SER A 110 2.88 8.30 -15.74
C SER A 110 3.81 8.07 -16.93
N LEU A 111 3.86 6.83 -17.43
CA LEU A 111 4.59 6.44 -18.65
C LEU A 111 3.64 6.18 -19.84
N SER A 112 2.35 6.39 -19.65
CA SER A 112 1.34 6.20 -20.69
C SER A 112 1.45 7.28 -21.76
N CYS A 113 1.02 6.94 -22.98
CA CYS A 113 0.96 7.89 -24.10
C CYS A 113 -0.43 8.50 -24.25
N PRO A 114 -0.54 9.79 -24.61
CA PRO A 114 0.56 10.75 -24.81
C PRO A 114 1.20 11.21 -23.49
N SER A 115 2.36 11.87 -23.58
CA SER A 115 3.05 12.50 -22.43
C SER A 115 2.08 13.35 -21.60
N SER A 116 2.12 13.20 -20.28
CA SER A 116 1.23 13.90 -19.34
C SER A 116 1.97 14.38 -18.09
N ASP A 117 1.25 15.13 -17.23
CA ASP A 117 1.72 15.61 -15.93
C ASP A 117 1.52 14.59 -14.79
N GLY A 118 0.90 13.44 -15.08
CA GLY A 118 0.59 12.39 -14.12
C GLY A 118 -0.75 12.53 -13.43
N LEU A 119 -1.45 13.68 -13.52
CA LEU A 119 -2.70 13.91 -12.77
C LEU A 119 -3.78 12.87 -13.07
N SER A 120 -3.95 12.50 -14.35
CA SER A 120 -4.93 11.47 -14.73
C SER A 120 -4.57 10.09 -14.15
N PHE A 121 -3.29 9.77 -14.00
CA PHE A 121 -2.86 8.51 -13.41
C PHE A 121 -3.09 8.51 -11.91
N TRP A 122 -2.76 9.60 -11.22
CA TRP A 122 -3.02 9.73 -9.79
C TRP A 122 -4.52 9.75 -9.48
N SER A 123 -5.33 10.40 -10.33
CA SER A 123 -6.81 10.35 -10.26
C SER A 123 -7.31 8.92 -10.34
N HIS A 124 -6.80 8.12 -11.29
CA HIS A 124 -7.16 6.71 -11.43
C HIS A 124 -6.80 5.90 -10.18
N GLU A 125 -5.58 6.03 -9.68
CA GLU A 125 -5.12 5.30 -8.50
C GLU A 125 -5.91 5.69 -7.23
N TRP A 126 -6.22 6.98 -7.07
CA TRP A 126 -7.07 7.44 -5.97
C TRP A 126 -8.51 6.88 -6.09
N GLU A 127 -9.20 7.15 -7.20
CA GLU A 127 -10.61 6.81 -7.35
C GLU A 127 -10.86 5.30 -7.32
N LYS A 128 -9.94 4.51 -7.88
CA LYS A 128 -10.06 3.05 -7.93
C LYS A 128 -9.61 2.38 -6.64
N HIS A 129 -8.53 2.84 -6.01
CA HIS A 129 -7.89 2.17 -4.89
C HIS A 129 -7.88 3.00 -3.60
N GLY A 130 -7.48 4.27 -3.67
CA GLY A 130 -7.44 5.16 -2.51
C GLY A 130 -8.78 5.35 -1.80
N THR A 131 -9.88 5.47 -2.55
CA THR A 131 -11.25 5.55 -1.99
C THR A 131 -11.64 4.34 -1.13
N CYS A 132 -11.00 3.19 -1.35
CA CYS A 132 -11.22 1.99 -0.56
C CYS A 132 -10.42 1.95 0.76
N SER A 133 -9.69 3.03 1.06
CA SER A 133 -8.92 3.19 2.30
C SER A 133 -9.29 4.44 3.10
N GLU A 134 -10.36 5.16 2.71
CA GLU A 134 -10.75 6.45 3.31
C GLU A 134 -11.09 6.37 4.81
N SER A 135 -11.46 5.19 5.31
CA SER A 135 -11.65 4.97 6.75
C SER A 135 -10.34 5.07 7.54
N ILE A 136 -9.18 5.04 6.88
CA ILE A 136 -7.85 5.09 7.48
C ILE A 136 -6.96 6.21 6.91
N LEU A 137 -6.96 6.40 5.59
CA LEU A 137 -6.11 7.35 4.87
C LEU A 137 -6.99 8.26 4.01
N ASP A 138 -6.97 9.56 4.28
CA ASP A 138 -7.54 10.52 3.34
C ASP A 138 -6.67 10.64 2.07
N GLN A 139 -7.09 11.47 1.11
CA GLN A 139 -6.36 11.60 -0.15
C GLN A 139 -4.89 12.03 0.05
N HIS A 140 -4.64 12.99 0.94
CA HIS A 140 -3.26 13.43 1.18
C HIS A 140 -2.44 12.31 1.80
N ASP A 141 -2.97 11.66 2.84
CA ASP A 141 -2.30 10.59 3.57
C ASP A 141 -2.05 9.35 2.70
N TYR A 142 -2.94 9.03 1.75
CA TYR A 142 -2.76 7.95 0.78
C TYR A 142 -1.50 8.17 -0.08
N PHE A 143 -1.39 9.36 -0.69
CA PHE A 143 -0.24 9.68 -1.55
C PHE A 143 1.04 9.89 -0.73
N ALA A 144 0.94 10.50 0.46
CA ALA A 144 2.08 10.67 1.36
C ALA A 144 2.63 9.31 1.83
N SER A 145 1.75 8.36 2.18
CA SER A 145 2.10 7.00 2.60
C SER A 145 2.85 6.26 1.50
N ALA A 146 2.35 6.28 0.27
CA ALA A 146 3.03 5.66 -0.88
C ALA A 146 4.43 6.24 -1.12
N LEU A 147 4.61 7.56 -1.00
CA LEU A 147 5.92 8.22 -1.10
C LEU A 147 6.87 7.81 0.05
N LEU A 148 6.36 7.66 1.27
CA LEU A 148 7.14 7.18 2.42
C LEU A 148 7.58 5.72 2.22
N LEU A 149 6.67 4.85 1.79
CA LEU A 149 6.94 3.44 1.48
C LEU A 149 7.96 3.28 0.35
N LYS A 150 7.90 4.14 -0.68
CA LYS A 150 8.91 4.18 -1.76
C LYS A 150 10.30 4.45 -1.20
N ARG A 151 10.42 5.45 -0.33
CA ARG A 151 11.69 5.80 0.33
C ARG A 151 12.18 4.67 1.26
N GLN A 152 11.28 4.06 2.03
CA GLN A 152 11.61 2.98 2.97
C GLN A 152 12.06 1.71 2.26
N SER A 153 11.41 1.34 1.17
CA SER A 153 11.71 0.12 0.41
C SER A 153 12.97 0.23 -0.44
N ASN A 154 13.30 1.42 -0.98
CA ASN A 154 14.55 1.73 -1.69
C ASN A 154 15.09 0.59 -2.59
N LEU A 155 14.19 0.01 -3.40
CA LEU A 155 14.40 -1.28 -4.06
C LEU A 155 15.66 -1.30 -4.94
N LEU A 156 15.92 -0.25 -5.71
CA LEU A 156 17.09 -0.20 -6.57
C LEU A 156 18.40 -0.25 -5.77
N GLN A 157 18.48 0.47 -4.64
CA GLN A 157 19.68 0.46 -3.81
C GLN A 157 19.90 -0.91 -3.18
N ILE A 158 18.83 -1.57 -2.71
CA ILE A 158 18.91 -2.93 -2.18
C ILE A 158 19.44 -3.90 -3.24
N LEU A 159 18.89 -3.86 -4.45
CA LEU A 159 19.35 -4.71 -5.55
C LEU A 159 20.81 -4.42 -5.92
N LYS A 160 21.20 -3.15 -6.03
CA LYS A 160 22.59 -2.74 -6.32
C LYS A 160 23.56 -3.24 -5.25
N ASN A 161 23.20 -3.17 -3.97
CA ASN A 161 24.03 -3.67 -2.87
C ASN A 161 24.24 -5.19 -2.96
N ALA A 162 23.30 -5.92 -3.57
CA ALA A 162 23.42 -7.35 -3.85
C ALA A 162 24.08 -7.66 -5.21
N GLY A 163 24.61 -6.65 -5.92
CA GLY A 163 25.22 -6.82 -7.24
C GLY A 163 24.23 -6.96 -8.40
N ILE A 164 22.93 -6.73 -8.15
CA ILE A 164 21.86 -6.81 -9.16
C ILE A 164 21.62 -5.41 -9.73
N GLN A 165 21.94 -5.21 -11.00
CA GLN A 165 21.94 -3.89 -11.64
C GLN A 165 21.05 -3.87 -12.89
N PRO A 166 20.40 -2.74 -13.22
CA PRO A 166 19.60 -2.58 -14.43
C PRO A 166 20.52 -2.37 -15.65
N ASN A 167 21.14 -3.45 -16.11
CA ASN A 167 22.18 -3.44 -17.15
C ASN A 167 21.92 -4.46 -18.27
N GLY A 168 20.66 -4.94 -18.39
CA GLY A 168 20.26 -5.96 -19.37
C GLY A 168 20.79 -7.36 -19.05
N GLN A 169 21.43 -7.56 -17.89
CA GLN A 169 21.85 -8.90 -17.46
C GLN A 169 20.68 -9.66 -16.83
N TYR A 170 20.86 -10.98 -16.78
CA TYR A 170 19.89 -11.90 -16.20
C TYR A 170 20.27 -12.28 -14.78
N TYR A 171 19.28 -12.26 -13.89
CA TYR A 171 19.43 -12.60 -12.48
C TYR A 171 18.44 -13.69 -12.12
N SER A 172 18.81 -14.56 -11.17
CA SER A 172 17.87 -15.56 -10.64
C SER A 172 16.73 -14.88 -9.89
N LEU A 173 15.50 -15.33 -10.12
CA LEU A 173 14.32 -14.84 -9.42
C LEU A 173 14.47 -14.94 -7.89
N ASP A 174 14.99 -16.08 -7.41
CA ASP A 174 15.23 -16.30 -5.97
C ASP A 174 16.28 -15.34 -5.41
N GLY A 175 17.31 -15.02 -6.20
CA GLY A 175 18.34 -14.03 -5.83
C GLY A 175 17.77 -12.61 -5.67
N ILE A 176 16.87 -12.20 -6.59
CA ILE A 176 16.16 -10.91 -6.50
C ILE A 176 15.29 -10.89 -5.22
N LYS A 177 14.48 -11.93 -5.01
CA LYS A 177 13.62 -12.04 -3.81
C LYS A 177 14.43 -12.04 -2.52
N ALA A 178 15.55 -12.76 -2.48
CA ALA A 178 16.43 -12.84 -1.31
C ALA A 178 17.10 -11.50 -1.01
N ALA A 179 17.58 -10.78 -2.04
CA ALA A 179 18.16 -9.45 -1.88
C ALA A 179 17.14 -8.47 -1.27
N ILE A 180 15.94 -8.42 -1.83
CA ILE A 180 14.87 -7.55 -1.35
C ILE A 180 14.49 -7.93 0.08
N ARG A 181 14.23 -9.22 0.36
CA ARG A 181 13.93 -9.69 1.72
C ARG A 181 15.02 -9.34 2.72
N GLY A 182 16.29 -9.44 2.34
CA GLY A 182 17.41 -9.05 3.19
C GLY A 182 17.45 -7.54 3.49
N GLY A 183 16.93 -6.70 2.58
CA GLY A 183 16.90 -5.25 2.76
C GLY A 183 15.64 -4.71 3.45
N ILE A 184 14.47 -5.29 3.21
CA ILE A 184 13.19 -4.82 3.78
C ILE A 184 12.62 -5.71 4.89
N GLY A 185 13.23 -6.88 5.15
CA GLY A 185 12.76 -7.85 6.15
C GLY A 185 11.64 -8.79 5.68
N HIS A 186 11.01 -8.50 4.55
CA HIS A 186 9.81 -9.20 4.05
C HIS A 186 9.97 -9.73 2.63
N THR A 187 9.31 -10.85 2.33
CA THR A 187 9.40 -11.48 1.01
C THR A 187 8.54 -10.72 -0.01
N PRO A 188 9.11 -10.17 -1.10
CA PRO A 188 8.30 -9.53 -2.13
C PRO A 188 7.66 -10.57 -3.05
N TYR A 189 6.60 -10.17 -3.75
CA TYR A 189 6.22 -10.79 -5.01
C TYR A 189 6.82 -10.02 -6.19
N ILE A 190 7.25 -10.77 -7.20
CA ILE A 190 7.88 -10.24 -8.41
C ILE A 190 6.97 -10.57 -9.57
N GLU A 191 6.53 -9.53 -10.27
CA GLU A 191 5.81 -9.63 -11.53
C GLU A 191 6.78 -9.41 -12.68
N CYS A 192 6.63 -10.21 -13.73
CA CYS A 192 7.41 -10.11 -14.94
C CYS A 192 6.50 -9.86 -16.14
N ASN A 193 6.98 -9.06 -17.07
CA ASN A 193 6.41 -8.97 -18.41
C ASN A 193 7.41 -9.52 -19.43
N VAL A 194 7.11 -9.33 -20.72
CA VAL A 194 7.93 -9.84 -21.82
C VAL A 194 8.27 -8.70 -22.77
N ASP A 195 9.55 -8.56 -23.11
CA ASP A 195 10.03 -7.59 -24.08
C ASP A 195 9.69 -8.01 -25.54
N PRO A 196 9.94 -7.17 -26.56
CA PRO A 196 9.72 -7.48 -27.96
C PRO A 196 10.57 -8.65 -28.48
N SER A 197 11.69 -8.95 -27.81
CA SER A 197 12.60 -10.07 -28.12
C SER A 197 12.12 -11.40 -27.52
N GLY A 198 11.11 -11.38 -26.63
CA GLY A 198 10.58 -12.56 -25.95
C GLY A 198 11.23 -12.85 -24.59
N ASN A 199 12.03 -11.92 -24.06
CA ASN A 199 12.73 -12.06 -22.80
C ASN A 199 11.77 -11.80 -21.63
N SER A 200 11.78 -12.69 -20.63
CA SER A 200 11.10 -12.44 -19.35
C SER A 200 11.93 -11.47 -18.52
N GLN A 201 11.32 -10.38 -18.07
CA GLN A 201 12.02 -9.27 -17.42
C GLN A 201 11.31 -8.77 -16.16
N LEU A 202 12.09 -8.21 -15.23
CA LEU A 202 11.61 -7.65 -13.97
C LEU A 202 10.72 -6.43 -14.20
N TYR A 203 9.41 -6.59 -14.02
CA TYR A 203 8.45 -5.54 -14.34
C TYR A 203 7.94 -4.81 -13.09
N GLN A 204 7.29 -5.52 -12.16
CA GLN A 204 6.77 -4.92 -10.93
C GLN A 204 7.19 -5.71 -9.69
N ILE A 205 7.27 -5.01 -8.57
CA ILE A 205 7.60 -5.55 -7.26
C ILE A 205 6.49 -5.16 -6.31
N TYR A 206 5.93 -6.17 -5.65
CA TYR A 206 4.85 -6.06 -4.69
C TYR A 206 5.42 -6.31 -3.30
N VAL A 207 5.15 -5.38 -2.39
CA VAL A 207 5.44 -5.50 -0.97
C VAL A 207 4.13 -5.25 -0.22
N CYS A 208 3.87 -6.01 0.85
CA CYS A 208 2.65 -5.83 1.61
C CYS A 208 2.84 -4.83 2.76
N VAL A 209 1.78 -4.08 3.04
CA VAL A 209 1.73 -3.05 4.07
C VAL A 209 0.51 -3.29 4.95
N ASP A 210 0.64 -3.04 6.24
CA ASP A 210 -0.48 -3.10 7.17
C ASP A 210 -1.58 -2.08 6.84
N THR A 211 -2.75 -2.25 7.46
CA THR A 211 -3.91 -1.38 7.20
C THR A 211 -3.70 0.08 7.59
N SER A 212 -2.67 0.41 8.37
CA SER A 212 -2.29 1.80 8.64
C SER A 212 -1.50 2.45 7.50
N GLY A 213 -1.18 1.72 6.42
CA GLY A 213 -0.47 2.24 5.27
C GLY A 213 1.00 2.58 5.52
N SER A 214 1.58 2.12 6.64
CA SER A 214 2.90 2.61 7.10
C SER A 214 3.92 1.51 7.34
N ASN A 215 3.52 0.32 7.79
CA ASN A 215 4.47 -0.72 8.15
C ASN A 215 4.45 -1.86 7.12
N LEU A 216 5.64 -2.24 6.67
CA LEU A 216 5.79 -3.43 5.84
C LEU A 216 5.45 -4.67 6.66
N ILE A 217 4.80 -5.64 6.01
CA ILE A 217 4.41 -6.92 6.61
C ILE A 217 4.72 -8.07 5.64
N GLU A 218 4.73 -9.31 6.15
CA GLU A 218 4.65 -10.46 5.25
C GLU A 218 3.29 -10.46 4.55
N CYS A 219 3.29 -10.71 3.25
CA CYS A 219 2.07 -10.77 2.48
C CYS A 219 1.19 -11.94 2.91
N PRO A 220 -0.08 -11.69 3.31
CA PRO A 220 -1.01 -12.77 3.67
C PRO A 220 -1.32 -13.70 2.49
N VAL A 221 -1.40 -13.13 1.30
CA VAL A 221 -1.59 -13.80 0.01
C VAL A 221 -0.68 -13.14 -1.00
N LEU A 222 -0.23 -13.88 -2.02
CA LEU A 222 0.56 -13.33 -3.13
C LEU A 222 -0.28 -13.34 -4.43
N PRO A 223 -0.05 -12.40 -5.36
CA PRO A 223 -0.70 -12.44 -6.67
C PRO A 223 -0.35 -13.73 -7.42
N ARG A 224 -1.17 -14.07 -8.42
CA ARG A 224 -0.90 -15.19 -9.31
C ARG A 224 -0.13 -14.71 -10.53
N GLY A 225 0.93 -15.42 -10.87
CA GLY A 225 1.72 -15.16 -12.07
C GLY A 225 3.01 -15.97 -12.03
N THR A 226 3.71 -15.99 -13.16
CA THR A 226 4.94 -16.75 -13.30
C THR A 226 6.01 -15.90 -13.97
N CYS A 227 7.14 -15.75 -13.29
CA CYS A 227 8.40 -15.30 -13.87
C CYS A 227 9.24 -16.51 -14.29
N GLY A 228 10.15 -16.31 -15.23
CA GLY A 228 11.23 -17.28 -15.46
C GLY A 228 12.10 -17.47 -14.22
N SER A 229 12.82 -18.59 -14.11
CA SER A 229 13.78 -18.82 -13.02
C SER A 229 14.96 -17.84 -13.08
N ARG A 230 15.25 -17.32 -14.28
CA ARG A 230 16.15 -16.19 -14.55
C ARG A 230 15.39 -15.16 -15.37
N ILE A 231 15.47 -13.90 -14.97
CA ILE A 231 14.80 -12.78 -15.63
C ILE A 231 15.79 -11.65 -15.89
N GLU A 232 15.55 -10.91 -16.96
CA GLU A 232 16.32 -9.72 -17.31
C GLU A 232 15.99 -8.56 -16.35
N PHE A 233 17.01 -7.75 -16.04
CA PHE A 233 16.81 -6.43 -15.45
C PHE A 233 17.30 -5.37 -16.46
N PRO A 234 16.40 -4.87 -17.34
CA PRO A 234 16.81 -4.03 -18.46
C PRO A 234 17.29 -2.67 -17.98
N SER A 235 18.15 -2.03 -18.78
CA SER A 235 18.48 -0.62 -18.57
C SER A 235 17.28 0.28 -18.86
N PHE A 236 17.22 1.46 -18.21
CA PHE A 236 16.26 2.51 -18.54
C PHE A 236 16.97 3.77 -19.04
#